data_AF-A0A7Z9Y1F9-F1
#
_entry.id   AF-A0A7Z9Y1F9-F1
#
_cell.length_a   1.000
_cell.length_b   1.000
_cell.length_c   1.000
_cell.angle_alpha   90.00
_cell.angle_beta   90.00
_cell.angle_gamma   90.00
#
_symmetry.space_group_name_H-M   'P 1'
#
loop_
_entity.id
_entity.type
_entity.pdbx_description
1 polymer ?
#
loop_
_entity_poly.entity_id
_entity_poly.type
_entity_poly.pdbx_seq_one_letter_code
_entity_poly.pdbx_strand_id
1 'polypeptide(L)'
;MTDFDDLDYDKQVEAIQEENEPVLAAFEQWLTDKGLAKKTIRRHMENVAFFAEYLTYYEPLQSLGEADEVDFGDFCGNWFPRKAMWASANSAKSNLTSFRKFISFMEEAGYWDAKHAQSIRDDLKENKEEYIETAETYYDRYADEW
;
A
#
# COMPACT_ATOMS: atom_id res chain seq x y z
N MET A 1 27.78 -18.42 4.28
CA MET A 1 28.37 -17.23 4.90
C MET A 1 27.27 -16.20 4.78
N THR A 2 26.41 -16.11 5.79
CA THR A 2 25.38 -15.09 5.85
C THR A 2 26.13 -13.79 6.07
N ASP A 3 26.09 -12.88 5.11
CA ASP A 3 26.79 -11.60 5.24
C ASP A 3 26.11 -10.81 6.37
N PHE A 4 26.91 -10.02 7.09
CA PHE A 4 26.42 -9.22 8.21
C PHE A 4 25.29 -8.25 7.79
N ASP A 5 25.31 -7.83 6.52
CA ASP A 5 24.29 -6.97 5.91
C ASP A 5 22.94 -7.69 5.75
N ASP A 6 22.92 -9.00 5.46
CA ASP A 6 21.68 -9.80 5.38
C ASP A 6 20.99 -9.91 6.75
N LEU A 7 21.79 -10.08 7.82
CA LEU A 7 21.27 -10.17 9.19
C LEU A 7 20.74 -8.83 9.73
N ASP A 8 21.16 -7.71 9.15
CA ASP A 8 20.65 -6.39 9.48
C ASP A 8 19.34 -6.11 8.75
N TYR A 9 19.27 -6.49 7.46
CA TYR A 9 18.04 -6.42 6.68
C TYR A 9 16.90 -7.25 7.27
N ASP A 10 17.15 -8.53 7.59
CA ASP A 10 16.12 -9.42 8.14
C ASP A 10 15.54 -8.86 9.47
N LYS A 11 16.38 -8.26 10.31
CA LYS A 11 15.94 -7.61 11.56
C LYS A 11 15.12 -6.36 11.33
N GLN A 12 15.48 -5.55 10.33
CA GLN A 12 14.71 -4.37 9.97
C GLN A 12 13.32 -4.78 9.45
N VAL A 13 13.26 -5.79 8.58
CA VAL A 13 12.01 -6.39 8.12
C VAL A 13 11.16 -6.89 9.29
N GLU A 14 11.74 -7.67 10.21
CA GLU A 14 11.02 -8.18 11.39
C GLU A 14 10.48 -7.02 12.25
N ALA A 15 11.29 -5.99 12.52
CA ALA A 15 10.88 -4.83 13.31
C ALA A 15 9.72 -4.05 12.64
N ILE A 16 9.78 -3.85 11.32
CA ILE A 16 8.72 -3.18 10.55
C ILE A 16 7.43 -4.01 10.58
N GLN A 17 7.53 -5.34 10.48
CA GLN A 17 6.37 -6.22 10.58
C GLN A 17 5.72 -6.14 11.95
N GLU A 18 6.50 -6.20 13.03
CA GLU A 18 6.02 -6.04 14.40
C GLU A 18 5.36 -4.67 14.63
N GLU A 19 5.87 -3.60 14.01
CA GLU A 19 5.27 -2.27 14.05
C GLU A 19 3.94 -2.20 13.27
N ASN A 20 3.86 -2.87 12.12
CA ASN A 20 2.66 -2.86 11.27
C ASN A 20 1.50 -3.70 11.81
N GLU A 21 1.77 -4.77 12.57
CA GLU A 21 0.73 -5.65 13.13
C GLU A 21 -0.38 -4.90 13.89
N PRO A 22 -0.09 -4.06 14.90
CA PRO A 22 -1.13 -3.34 15.63
C PRO A 22 -1.89 -2.34 14.75
N VAL A 23 -1.24 -1.73 13.76
CA VAL A 23 -1.89 -0.80 12.80
C VAL A 23 -2.91 -1.54 11.94
N LEU A 24 -2.54 -2.69 11.39
CA LEU A 24 -3.43 -3.54 10.59
C LEU A 24 -4.60 -4.07 11.41
N ALA A 25 -4.36 -4.52 12.65
CA ALA A 25 -5.42 -4.97 13.55
C ALA A 25 -6.41 -3.83 13.88
N ALA A 26 -5.90 -2.62 14.16
CA ALA A 26 -6.72 -1.45 14.40
C ALA A 26 -7.53 -1.03 13.17
N PHE A 27 -6.96 -1.15 11.97
CA PHE A 27 -7.67 -0.89 10.72
C PHE A 27 -8.82 -1.88 10.49
N GLU A 28 -8.61 -3.18 10.73
CA GLU A 28 -9.67 -4.19 10.62
C GLU A 28 -10.83 -3.89 11.58
N GLN A 29 -10.51 -3.53 12.83
CA GLN A 29 -11.50 -3.14 13.82
C GLN A 29 -12.25 -1.87 13.40
N TRP A 30 -11.55 -0.86 12.89
CA TRP A 30 -12.15 0.37 12.39
C TRP A 30 -13.14 0.11 11.24
N LEU A 31 -12.79 -0.79 10.31
CA LEU A 31 -13.71 -1.19 9.22
C LEU A 31 -14.94 -1.93 9.76
N THR A 32 -14.76 -2.76 10.79
CA THR A 32 -15.84 -3.47 11.49
C THR A 32 -16.78 -2.50 12.17
N ASP A 33 -16.25 -1.49 12.86
CA ASP A 33 -17.03 -0.48 13.58
C ASP A 33 -17.79 0.45 12.63
N LYS A 34 -17.26 0.70 11.43
CA LYS A 34 -17.98 1.37 10.33
C LYS A 34 -19.07 0.48 9.70
N GLY A 35 -19.26 -0.75 10.17
CA GLY A 35 -20.34 -1.64 9.77
C GLY A 35 -20.18 -2.28 8.39
N LEU A 36 -18.95 -2.40 7.88
CA LEU A 36 -18.71 -3.04 6.59
C LEU A 36 -18.97 -4.54 6.64
N ALA A 37 -19.41 -5.11 5.51
CA ALA A 37 -19.57 -6.55 5.39
C ALA A 37 -18.21 -7.27 5.46
N LYS A 38 -18.16 -8.45 6.09
CA LYS A 38 -16.93 -9.26 6.26
C LYS A 38 -16.13 -9.45 4.96
N LYS A 39 -16.82 -9.72 3.84
CA LYS A 39 -16.16 -9.89 2.53
C LYS A 39 -15.45 -8.60 2.07
N THR A 40 -16.05 -7.45 2.35
CA THR A 40 -15.48 -6.13 2.02
C THR A 40 -14.31 -5.79 2.94
N ILE A 41 -14.43 -6.08 4.24
CA ILE A 41 -13.33 -5.93 5.21
C ILE A 41 -12.12 -6.74 4.75
N ARG A 42 -12.33 -8.03 4.46
CA ARG A 42 -11.28 -8.92 3.96
C ARG A 42 -10.58 -8.35 2.73
N ARG A 43 -11.33 -7.81 1.76
CA ARG A 43 -10.73 -7.20 0.56
C ARG A 43 -9.87 -5.98 0.89
N HIS A 44 -10.30 -5.12 1.81
CA HIS A 44 -9.51 -3.98 2.23
C HIS A 44 -8.24 -4.40 2.98
N MET A 45 -8.35 -5.39 3.86
CA MET A 45 -7.21 -5.96 4.57
C MET A 45 -6.21 -6.59 3.63
N GLU A 46 -6.65 -7.41 2.66
CA GLU A 46 -5.77 -8.03 1.66
C GLU A 46 -4.99 -6.97 0.86
N ASN A 47 -5.65 -5.88 0.45
CA ASN A 47 -4.99 -4.84 -0.34
C ASN A 47 -4.01 -4.00 0.49
N VAL A 48 -4.34 -3.66 1.74
CA VAL A 48 -3.46 -2.86 2.63
C VAL A 48 -2.29 -3.70 3.14
N ALA A 49 -2.52 -4.98 3.48
CA ALA A 49 -1.45 -5.90 3.84
C ALA A 49 -0.46 -6.09 2.68
N PHE A 50 -0.96 -6.18 1.44
CA PHE A 50 -0.08 -6.29 0.27
C PHE A 50 0.74 -5.00 0.01
N PHE A 51 0.18 -3.83 0.32
CA PHE A 51 0.95 -2.58 0.33
C PHE A 51 2.00 -2.57 1.45
N ALA A 52 1.67 -3.06 2.65
CA ALA A 52 2.63 -3.20 3.74
C ALA A 52 3.79 -4.15 3.38
N GLU A 53 3.51 -5.26 2.69
CA GLU A 53 4.55 -6.15 2.15
C GLU A 53 5.47 -5.41 1.18
N TYR A 54 4.92 -4.58 0.29
CA TYR A 54 5.72 -3.74 -0.59
C TYR A 54 6.65 -2.79 0.20
N LEU A 55 6.12 -2.07 1.20
CA LEU A 55 6.92 -1.16 2.01
C LEU A 55 8.02 -1.88 2.80
N THR A 56 7.71 -3.08 3.30
CA THR A 56 8.61 -3.85 4.17
C THR A 56 9.77 -4.48 3.38
N TYR A 57 9.50 -5.04 2.21
CA TYR A 57 10.47 -5.92 1.53
C TYR A 57 11.25 -5.25 0.38
N TYR A 58 10.88 -4.05 -0.03
CA TYR A 58 11.51 -3.37 -1.17
C TYR A 58 12.30 -2.14 -0.71
N GLU A 59 12.88 -1.39 -1.65
CA GLU A 59 13.71 -0.22 -1.36
C GLU A 59 13.06 0.87 -0.48
N PRO A 60 11.73 0.96 -0.27
CA PRO A 60 11.20 1.81 0.80
C PRO A 60 11.67 1.40 2.20
N LEU A 61 11.75 0.09 2.49
CA LEU A 61 12.11 -0.52 3.79
C LEU A 61 11.57 0.28 4.99
N GLN A 62 10.25 0.48 5.02
CA GLN A 62 9.59 1.35 6.00
C GLN A 62 8.23 0.80 6.48
N SER A 63 7.72 1.36 7.57
CA SER A 63 6.43 1.01 8.14
C SER A 63 5.24 1.71 7.44
N LEU A 64 4.02 1.23 7.72
CA LEU A 64 2.79 1.89 7.30
C LEU A 64 2.64 3.29 7.91
N GLY A 65 3.26 3.56 9.06
CA GLY A 65 3.23 4.87 9.71
C GLY A 65 4.08 5.92 9.00
N GLU A 66 5.16 5.47 8.35
CA GLU A 66 6.13 6.33 7.65
C GLU A 66 5.73 6.63 6.21
N ALA A 67 4.87 5.79 5.62
CA ALA A 67 4.47 5.90 4.21
C ALA A 67 3.91 7.28 3.83
N ASP A 68 4.33 7.78 2.68
CA ASP A 68 3.94 9.08 2.12
C ASP A 68 3.35 8.98 0.71
N GLU A 69 3.04 10.12 0.09
CA GLU A 69 2.48 10.14 -1.27
C GLU A 69 3.36 9.45 -2.32
N VAL A 70 4.69 9.50 -2.16
CA VAL A 70 5.63 8.86 -3.10
C VAL A 70 5.50 7.36 -3.02
N ASP A 71 5.38 6.78 -1.82
CA ASP A 71 5.21 5.34 -1.65
C ASP A 71 3.91 4.82 -2.26
N PHE A 72 2.81 5.53 -2.06
CA PHE A 72 1.53 5.18 -2.68
C PHE A 72 1.60 5.29 -4.21
N GLY A 73 2.26 6.34 -4.71
CA GLY A 73 2.46 6.58 -6.12
C GLY A 73 3.33 5.50 -6.77
N ASP A 74 4.48 5.17 -6.18
CA ASP A 74 5.40 4.14 -6.66
C ASP A 74 4.78 2.74 -6.61
N PHE A 75 4.02 2.44 -5.56
CA PHE A 75 3.24 1.22 -5.51
C PHE A 75 2.26 1.16 -6.69
N CYS A 76 1.43 2.18 -6.89
CA CYS A 76 0.36 2.16 -7.88
C CYS A 76 0.86 2.25 -9.32
N GLY A 77 1.84 3.11 -9.59
CA GLY A 77 2.33 3.43 -10.92
C GLY A 77 3.43 2.50 -11.42
N ASN A 78 4.16 1.83 -10.54
CA ASN A 78 5.34 1.05 -10.94
C ASN A 78 5.33 -0.36 -10.36
N TRP A 79 5.39 -0.50 -9.03
CA TRP A 79 5.64 -1.79 -8.41
C TRP A 79 4.47 -2.76 -8.63
N PHE A 80 3.24 -2.33 -8.35
CA PHE A 80 2.04 -3.17 -8.47
C PHE A 80 1.81 -3.65 -9.92
N PRO A 81 1.77 -2.79 -10.95
CA PRO A 81 1.60 -3.22 -12.34
C PRO A 81 2.68 -4.18 -12.84
N ARG A 82 3.92 -4.04 -12.36
CA ARG A 82 5.07 -4.85 -12.78
C ARG A 82 5.19 -6.18 -12.03
N LYS A 83 4.86 -6.20 -10.73
CA LYS A 83 5.18 -7.33 -9.82
C LYS A 83 3.97 -8.20 -9.50
N ALA A 84 2.76 -7.66 -9.55
CA ALA A 84 1.56 -8.43 -9.27
C ALA A 84 1.02 -9.08 -10.56
N MET A 85 1.12 -10.40 -10.67
CA MET A 85 0.55 -11.16 -11.82
C MET A 85 -0.97 -10.98 -11.99
N TRP A 86 -1.65 -10.45 -10.98
CA TRP A 86 -3.08 -10.14 -10.96
C TRP A 86 -3.37 -8.64 -11.15
N ALA A 87 -2.37 -7.85 -11.53
CA ALA A 87 -2.55 -6.45 -11.90
C ALA A 87 -3.55 -6.33 -13.06
N SER A 88 -4.48 -5.39 -12.90
CA SER A 88 -5.53 -5.07 -13.84
C SER A 88 -6.17 -3.75 -13.43
N ALA A 89 -6.92 -3.12 -14.34
CA ALA A 89 -7.72 -1.94 -14.01
C ALA A 89 -8.69 -2.18 -12.82
N ASN A 90 -9.23 -3.39 -12.67
CA ASN A 90 -10.16 -3.73 -11.59
C ASN A 90 -9.45 -3.87 -10.24
N SER A 91 -8.27 -4.50 -10.21
CA SER A 91 -7.48 -4.61 -8.99
C SER A 91 -6.91 -3.26 -8.56
N ALA A 92 -6.44 -2.43 -9.49
CA ALA A 92 -6.01 -1.06 -9.21
C ALA A 92 -7.14 -0.21 -8.59
N LYS A 93 -8.36 -0.25 -9.16
CA LYS A 93 -9.54 0.40 -8.55
C LYS A 93 -9.79 -0.10 -7.13
N SER A 94 -9.68 -1.41 -6.89
CA SER A 94 -9.85 -2.00 -5.57
C SER A 94 -8.78 -1.52 -4.57
N ASN A 95 -7.53 -1.41 -4.98
CA ASN A 95 -6.44 -0.87 -4.16
C ASN A 95 -6.75 0.59 -3.79
N LEU A 96 -7.04 1.43 -4.78
CA LEU A 96 -7.36 2.85 -4.57
C LEU A 96 -8.57 3.08 -3.65
N THR A 97 -9.59 2.20 -3.67
CA THR A 97 -10.69 2.27 -2.71
C THR A 97 -10.23 1.89 -1.30
N SER A 98 -9.34 0.91 -1.17
CA SER A 98 -8.81 0.45 0.11
C SER A 98 -7.88 1.49 0.73
N PHE A 99 -7.00 2.11 -0.07
CA PHE A 99 -6.11 3.18 0.35
C PHE A 99 -6.87 4.40 0.86
N ARG A 100 -7.93 4.85 0.17
CA ARG A 100 -8.75 5.96 0.69
C ARG A 100 -9.32 5.68 2.07
N LYS A 101 -9.75 4.44 2.34
CA LYS A 101 -10.24 4.04 3.67
C LYS A 101 -9.12 3.96 4.69
N PHE A 102 -7.97 3.41 4.29
CA PHE A 102 -6.80 3.32 5.15
C PHE A 102 -6.30 4.70 5.56
N ILE A 103 -6.19 5.65 4.61
CA ILE A 103 -5.79 7.03 4.89
C ILE A 103 -6.79 7.71 5.84
N SER A 104 -8.10 7.51 5.66
CA SER A 104 -9.09 8.01 6.62
C SER A 104 -8.91 7.40 8.02
N PHE A 105 -8.62 6.11 8.11
CA PHE A 105 -8.32 5.46 9.38
C PHE A 105 -7.05 6.04 10.04
N MET A 106 -5.95 6.16 9.29
CA MET A 106 -4.68 6.66 9.81
C MET A 106 -4.81 8.09 10.36
N GLU A 107 -5.58 8.94 9.70
CA GLU A 107 -5.92 10.28 10.19
C GLU A 107 -6.84 10.23 11.42
N GLU A 108 -7.95 9.48 11.36
CA GLU A 108 -8.92 9.38 12.47
C GLU A 108 -8.30 8.80 13.75
N ALA A 109 -7.35 7.86 13.61
CA ALA A 109 -6.65 7.22 14.70
C ALA A 109 -5.40 8.01 15.17
N GLY A 110 -5.03 9.09 14.48
CA GLY A 110 -3.93 9.97 14.87
C GLY A 110 -2.53 9.48 14.50
N TYR A 111 -2.41 8.50 13.62
CA TYR A 111 -1.12 8.08 13.05
C TYR A 111 -0.56 9.14 12.09
N TRP A 112 -1.44 9.79 11.34
CA TRP A 112 -1.08 10.87 10.41
C TRP A 112 -1.80 12.16 10.76
N ASP A 113 -1.10 13.28 10.58
CA ASP A 113 -1.75 14.58 10.62
C ASP A 113 -2.60 14.83 9.35
N ALA A 114 -3.51 15.79 9.44
CA ALA A 114 -4.43 16.09 8.36
C ALA A 114 -3.73 16.56 7.08
N LYS A 115 -2.55 17.20 7.18
CA LYS A 115 -1.80 17.69 6.02
C LYS A 115 -1.17 16.50 5.28
N HIS A 116 -0.53 15.59 6.01
CA HIS A 116 0.05 14.36 5.46
C HIS A 116 -1.02 13.51 4.79
N ALA A 117 -2.11 13.21 5.51
CA ALA A 117 -3.22 12.43 4.97
C ALA A 117 -3.86 13.09 3.74
N GLN A 118 -3.91 14.43 3.69
CA GLN A 118 -4.44 15.16 2.55
C GLN A 118 -3.51 15.11 1.34
N SER A 119 -2.18 15.20 1.53
CA SER A 119 -1.17 15.05 0.47
C SER A 119 -1.37 13.76 -0.31
N ILE A 120 -1.44 12.63 0.41
CA ILE A 120 -1.65 11.29 -0.18
C ILE A 120 -3.01 11.22 -0.90
N ARG A 121 -4.07 11.79 -0.32
CA ARG A 121 -5.40 11.81 -0.96
C ARG A 121 -5.41 12.56 -2.28
N ASP A 122 -4.69 13.68 -2.36
CA ASP A 122 -4.62 14.50 -3.55
C ASP A 122 -3.82 13.80 -4.65
N ASP A 123 -2.66 13.22 -4.32
CA ASP A 123 -1.88 12.40 -5.26
C ASP A 123 -2.69 11.24 -5.84
N LEU A 124 -3.32 10.42 -4.98
CA LEU A 124 -4.18 9.30 -5.41
C LEU A 124 -5.41 9.72 -6.21
N LYS A 125 -5.79 11.00 -6.15
CA LYS A 125 -6.92 11.55 -6.90
C LYS A 125 -6.45 12.08 -8.25
N GLU A 126 -5.33 12.78 -8.29
CA GLU A 126 -4.75 13.36 -9.50
C GLU A 126 -4.27 12.27 -10.47
N ASN A 127 -3.65 11.22 -9.95
CA ASN A 127 -3.05 10.14 -10.75
C ASN A 127 -3.95 8.90 -10.92
N LYS A 128 -5.20 8.97 -10.45
CA LYS A 128 -6.12 7.82 -10.41
C LYS A 128 -6.26 7.12 -11.77
N GLU A 129 -6.55 7.88 -12.82
CA GLU A 129 -6.77 7.35 -14.16
C GLU A 129 -5.50 6.70 -14.71
N GLU A 130 -4.34 7.32 -14.49
CA GLU A 130 -3.04 6.80 -14.90
C GLU A 130 -2.69 5.48 -14.18
N TYR A 131 -2.92 5.38 -12.88
CA TYR A 131 -2.68 4.15 -12.12
C TYR A 131 -3.57 2.99 -12.60
N ILE A 132 -4.82 3.28 -12.96
CA ILE A 132 -5.75 2.28 -13.47
C ILE A 132 -5.31 1.79 -14.85
N GLU A 133 -4.94 2.72 -15.74
CA GLU A 133 -4.48 2.40 -17.10
C GLU A 133 -3.16 1.63 -17.07
N THR A 134 -2.22 2.06 -16.24
CA THR A 134 -0.89 1.43 -16.13
C THR A 134 -1.00 0.00 -15.62
N ALA A 135 -1.88 -0.28 -14.65
CA ALA A 135 -2.13 -1.64 -14.19
C ALA A 135 -2.69 -2.60 -15.26
N GLU A 136 -3.27 -2.07 -16.34
CA GLU A 136 -3.79 -2.85 -17.47
C GLU A 136 -2.78 -2.96 -18.63
N THR A 137 -1.99 -1.91 -18.83
CA THR A 137 -1.18 -1.75 -20.05
C THR A 137 0.33 -1.79 -19.81
N TYR A 138 0.79 -2.06 -18.59
CA TYR A 138 2.21 -1.95 -18.22
C TYR A 138 3.15 -2.64 -19.22
N TYR A 139 2.92 -3.92 -19.51
CA TYR A 139 3.76 -4.65 -20.45
C TYR A 139 3.59 -4.16 -21.89
N ASP A 140 2.41 -3.70 -22.30
CA ASP A 140 2.22 -3.14 -23.64
C ASP A 140 2.92 -1.78 -23.80
N ARG A 141 3.01 -0.99 -22.73
CA ARG A 141 3.69 0.31 -22.69
C ARG A 141 5.21 0.19 -22.63
N TYR A 142 5.73 -0.83 -21.94
CA TYR A 142 7.16 -0.96 -21.62
C TYR A 142 7.79 -2.25 -22.17
N ALA A 143 7.13 -2.94 -23.12
CA ALA A 143 7.63 -4.16 -23.76
C ALA A 143 9.00 -3.97 -24.42
N ASP A 144 9.29 -2.78 -24.94
CA ASP A 144 10.48 -2.48 -25.73
C ASP A 144 11.65 -1.90 -24.90
N GLU A 145 11.51 -1.78 -23.58
CA GLU A 145 12.54 -1.21 -22.68
C GLU A 145 13.47 -2.25 -22.02
N TRP A 146 13.45 -3.51 -22.50
CA TRP A 146 14.22 -4.64 -21.95
C TRP A 146 15.16 -5.29 -22.96
#